data_AF-A0A1B6HUW3-F1
#
_entry.id   AF-A0A1B6HUW3-F1
#
_cell.length_a   1.000
_cell.length_b   1.000
_cell.length_c   1.000
_cell.angle_alpha   90.00
_cell.angle_beta   90.00
_cell.angle_gamma   90.00
#
_symmetry.space_group_name_H-M   'P 1'
#
loop_
_entity.id
_entity.type
_entity.pdbx_description
1 polymer ?
#
loop_
_entity_poly.entity_id
_entity_poly.type
_entity_poly.pdbx_seq_one_letter_code
_entity_poly.pdbx_strand_id
1 'polypeptide(L)'
;GRILHMLAGADYKENRNSSYQFKRPCVFSNESIQMAKVVGQIDNKFIAALLHPQGEKNSFLVLFDQHAVDERIRVEMLITGYKNNSGQLKSQTLSPSIEIFLAESEIAVLTELLPRLQKLGIKLVIKEGKTFVCEIPLCLFNKVSKENQIDMMTALIKKLLVSAEDSRGVIPSLPHFIADIINTEACRGAIKFGDKISLEESKFLLSKLALCEMPFQCAHGRPVLTPLIEIEQIQSQVIYLRQPMHVNYL
;
A
#
# COMPACT_ATOMS: atom_id res chain seq x y z
N GLY A 1 -3.43 17.55 -5.45
CA GLY A 1 -3.58 16.11 -5.72
C GLY A 1 -2.20 15.52 -5.92
N ARG A 2 -1.96 14.28 -5.47
CA ARG A 2 -0.70 13.58 -5.75
C ARG A 2 -0.73 13.10 -7.20
N ILE A 3 0.41 13.19 -7.88
CA ILE A 3 0.56 13.05 -9.34
C ILE A 3 1.53 11.91 -9.60
N LEU A 4 1.16 10.94 -10.45
CA LEU A 4 2.11 9.96 -10.99
C LEU A 4 2.62 10.46 -12.34
N HIS A 5 3.92 10.70 -12.45
CA HIS A 5 4.59 10.88 -13.74
C HIS A 5 5.00 9.52 -14.28
N MET A 6 4.34 9.05 -15.33
CA MET A 6 4.93 7.97 -16.13
C MET A 6 5.77 8.59 -17.23
N LEU A 7 7.07 8.65 -16.99
CA LEU A 7 8.04 9.04 -18.00
C LEU A 7 8.08 7.96 -19.08
N ALA A 8 8.24 8.38 -20.34
CA ALA A 8 8.56 7.49 -21.43
C ALA A 8 9.87 6.75 -21.08
N GLY A 9 9.77 5.48 -20.69
CA GLY A 9 10.92 4.59 -20.50
C GLY A 9 11.60 4.63 -19.12
N ALA A 10 10.87 4.56 -18.00
CA ALA A 10 11.50 4.17 -16.74
C ALA A 10 11.75 2.65 -16.74
N ASP A 11 13.03 2.28 -16.87
CA ASP A 11 13.64 0.94 -16.88
C ASP A 11 12.76 -0.23 -16.38
N TYR A 12 11.97 -0.80 -17.30
CA TYR A 12 11.54 -2.19 -17.25
C TYR A 12 12.67 -3.05 -17.83
N LYS A 13 13.59 -3.52 -16.99
CA LYS A 13 14.50 -4.59 -17.40
C LYS A 13 13.75 -5.92 -17.34
N GLU A 14 13.73 -6.59 -18.50
CA GLU A 14 13.16 -7.91 -18.82
C GLU A 14 11.66 -7.95 -19.21
N ASN A 15 11.34 -7.65 -20.46
CA ASN A 15 11.18 -8.66 -21.53
C ASN A 15 10.93 -7.95 -22.88
N ARG A 16 11.65 -8.33 -23.94
CA ARG A 16 11.60 -7.67 -25.26
C ARG A 16 10.39 -8.17 -26.07
N ASN A 17 9.66 -7.22 -26.68
CA ASN A 17 8.83 -7.34 -27.91
C ASN A 17 7.43 -6.69 -27.91
N SER A 18 7.21 -5.59 -27.18
CA SER A 18 6.17 -4.62 -27.59
C SER A 18 6.45 -3.23 -27.01
N SER A 19 7.27 -2.42 -27.69
CA SER A 19 7.49 -1.03 -27.28
C SER A 19 6.35 -0.14 -27.75
N TYR A 20 5.17 -0.26 -27.13
CA TYR A 20 4.20 0.82 -27.15
C TYR A 20 4.73 1.92 -26.21
N GLN A 21 5.62 2.76 -26.74
CA GLN A 21 6.08 3.95 -26.03
C GLN A 21 5.01 5.03 -26.20
N PHE A 22 4.43 5.49 -25.08
CA PHE A 22 3.60 6.69 -25.10
C PHE A 22 4.43 7.85 -25.63
N LYS A 23 3.92 8.57 -26.63
CA LYS A 23 4.62 9.69 -27.28
C LYS A 23 4.95 10.83 -26.30
N ARG A 24 4.27 10.89 -25.15
CA ARG A 24 4.46 11.89 -24.10
C ARG A 24 4.26 11.27 -22.71
N PRO A 25 4.92 11.81 -21.67
CA PRO A 25 4.67 11.40 -20.30
C PRO A 25 3.23 11.72 -19.90
N CYS A 26 2.49 10.70 -19.52
CA CYS A 26 1.09 10.79 -19.13
C CYS A 26 0.99 10.89 -17.61
N VAL A 27 0.20 11.84 -17.11
CA VAL A 27 0.02 12.11 -15.68
C VAL A 27 -1.40 11.78 -15.24
N PHE A 28 -1.53 10.80 -14.35
CA PHE A 28 -2.80 10.50 -13.68
C PHE A 28 -2.82 11.13 -12.28
N SER A 29 -3.98 11.67 -11.91
CA SER A 29 -4.26 12.18 -10.57
C SER A 29 -5.31 11.32 -9.87
N ASN A 30 -5.49 11.51 -8.56
CA ASN A 30 -6.62 10.92 -7.84
C ASN A 30 -7.96 11.22 -8.53
N GLU A 31 -8.12 12.42 -9.09
CA GLU A 31 -9.32 12.82 -9.83
C GLU A 31 -9.49 12.03 -11.14
N SER A 32 -8.39 11.73 -11.84
CA SER A 32 -8.43 10.83 -13.01
C SER A 32 -8.98 9.45 -12.64
N ILE A 33 -8.60 8.89 -11.48
CA ILE A 33 -9.13 7.61 -10.97
C ILE A 33 -10.60 7.77 -10.56
N GLN A 34 -10.94 8.86 -9.86
CA GLN A 34 -12.31 9.12 -9.40
C GLN A 34 -13.30 9.22 -10.57
N MET A 35 -12.88 9.80 -11.69
CA MET A 35 -13.68 9.96 -12.90
C MET A 35 -13.55 8.79 -13.88
N ALA A 36 -12.87 7.71 -13.49
CA ALA A 36 -12.62 6.57 -14.35
C ALA A 36 -13.93 5.91 -14.80
N LYS A 37 -14.09 5.70 -16.11
CA LYS A 37 -15.18 4.91 -16.65
C LYS A 37 -14.77 3.44 -16.66
N VAL A 38 -15.22 2.69 -15.67
CA VAL A 38 -14.95 1.24 -15.59
C VAL A 38 -15.62 0.51 -16.76
N VAL A 39 -14.83 -0.27 -17.48
CA VAL A 39 -15.28 -1.15 -18.57
C VAL A 39 -15.70 -2.49 -17.99
N GLY A 40 -14.89 -3.06 -17.09
CA GLY A 40 -15.18 -4.33 -16.43
C GLY A 40 -13.90 -5.06 -16.00
N GLN A 41 -14.09 -6.28 -15.50
CA GLN A 41 -12.99 -7.15 -15.10
C GLN A 41 -12.42 -7.90 -16.31
N ILE A 42 -11.10 -8.09 -16.34
CA ILE A 42 -10.36 -8.85 -17.35
C ILE A 42 -9.59 -9.98 -16.65
N ASP A 43 -9.75 -11.20 -17.18
CA ASP A 43 -9.06 -12.43 -16.75
C ASP A 43 -9.15 -12.71 -15.23
N ASN A 44 -10.22 -12.23 -14.57
CA ASN A 44 -10.41 -12.27 -13.12
C ASN A 44 -9.23 -11.69 -12.29
N LYS A 45 -8.45 -10.78 -12.87
CA LYS A 45 -7.21 -10.25 -12.29
C LYS A 45 -7.10 -8.74 -12.35
N PHE A 46 -7.65 -8.16 -13.41
CA PHE A 46 -7.51 -6.74 -13.68
C PHE A 46 -8.87 -6.05 -13.81
N ILE A 47 -8.93 -4.81 -13.36
CA ILE A 47 -10.03 -3.90 -13.67
C ILE A 47 -9.59 -3.04 -14.85
N ALA A 48 -10.32 -3.11 -15.96
CA ALA A 48 -10.14 -2.22 -17.10
C ALA A 48 -11.00 -0.97 -16.96
N ALA A 49 -10.40 0.20 -17.12
CA ALA A 49 -11.10 1.47 -17.08
C ALA A 49 -10.54 2.49 -18.07
N LEU A 50 -11.38 3.40 -18.52
CA LEU A 50 -10.97 4.56 -19.30
C LEU A 50 -10.70 5.73 -18.35
N LEU A 51 -9.49 6.26 -18.39
CA LEU A 51 -9.08 7.41 -17.60
C LEU A 51 -8.74 8.60 -18.50
N HIS A 52 -9.00 9.80 -18.01
CA HIS A 52 -8.54 11.04 -18.62
C HIS A 52 -7.32 11.56 -17.82
N PRO A 53 -6.13 11.58 -18.41
CA PRO A 53 -4.96 12.18 -17.78
C PRO A 53 -5.12 13.68 -17.63
N GLN A 54 -4.38 14.27 -16.70
CA GLN A 54 -4.42 15.71 -16.47
C GLN A 54 -3.86 16.46 -17.68
N GLY A 55 -4.65 17.38 -18.23
CA GLY A 55 -4.25 18.22 -19.38
C GLY A 55 -4.35 17.53 -20.74
N GLU A 56 -4.81 16.27 -20.79
CA GLU A 56 -4.97 15.52 -22.03
C GLU A 56 -6.44 15.48 -22.48
N LYS A 57 -6.67 15.57 -23.79
CA LYS A 57 -8.03 15.47 -24.37
C LYS A 57 -8.50 14.03 -24.52
N ASN A 58 -7.56 13.12 -24.77
CA ASN A 58 -7.85 11.74 -25.09
C ASN A 58 -8.02 10.89 -23.83
N SER A 59 -8.82 9.83 -23.94
CA SER A 59 -8.95 8.83 -22.88
C SER A 59 -7.85 7.78 -23.03
N PHE A 60 -7.49 7.12 -21.95
CA PHE A 60 -6.54 6.02 -21.96
C PHE A 60 -7.21 4.77 -21.41
N LEU A 61 -7.02 3.64 -22.08
CA LEU A 61 -7.36 2.34 -21.50
C LEU A 61 -6.28 1.96 -20.50
N VAL A 62 -6.68 1.81 -19.24
CA VAL A 62 -5.80 1.49 -18.12
C VAL A 62 -6.26 0.20 -17.47
N LEU A 63 -5.31 -0.69 -17.18
CA LEU A 63 -5.53 -1.83 -16.33
C LEU A 63 -5.07 -1.53 -14.90
N PHE A 64 -5.88 -1.93 -13.94
CA PHE A 64 -5.56 -1.92 -12.53
C PHE A 64 -5.46 -3.35 -12.03
N ASP A 65 -4.39 -3.70 -11.33
CA ASP A 65 -4.30 -4.98 -10.62
C ASP A 65 -5.31 -4.98 -9.46
N GLN A 66 -6.34 -5.81 -9.55
CA GLN A 66 -7.45 -5.78 -8.60
C GLN A 66 -7.00 -6.12 -7.17
N HIS A 67 -6.03 -7.02 -7.04
CA HIS A 67 -5.49 -7.41 -5.74
C HIS A 67 -4.71 -6.26 -5.15
N ALA A 68 -3.80 -5.67 -5.94
CA ALA A 68 -2.97 -4.56 -5.49
C ALA A 68 -3.80 -3.31 -5.15
N VAL A 69 -4.90 -3.07 -5.87
CA VAL A 69 -5.87 -1.99 -5.56
C VAL A 69 -6.52 -2.22 -4.20
N ASP A 70 -7.09 -3.40 -3.97
CA ASP A 70 -7.77 -3.69 -2.71
C ASP A 70 -6.79 -3.74 -1.53
N GLU A 71 -5.59 -4.30 -1.73
CA GLU A 71 -4.52 -4.25 -0.73
C GLU A 71 -4.19 -2.81 -0.31
N ARG A 72 -4.02 -1.89 -1.27
CA ARG A 72 -3.72 -0.47 -0.96
C ARG A 72 -4.84 0.17 -0.13
N ILE A 73 -6.09 -0.01 -0.54
CA ILE A 73 -7.26 0.51 0.19
C ILE A 73 -7.25 -0.02 1.63
N ARG A 74 -7.05 -1.33 1.80
CA ARG A 74 -7.05 -1.98 3.10
C ARG A 74 -5.88 -1.56 3.98
N VAL A 75 -4.67 -1.41 3.44
CA VAL A 75 -3.50 -0.92 4.20
C VAL A 75 -3.80 0.44 4.80
N GLU A 76 -4.30 1.39 4.00
CA GLU A 76 -4.57 2.74 4.50
C GLU A 76 -5.73 2.78 5.50
N MET A 77 -6.77 1.96 5.28
CA MET A 77 -7.84 1.78 6.26
C MET A 77 -7.33 1.21 7.58
N LEU A 78 -6.44 0.21 7.55
CA LEU A 78 -5.84 -0.38 8.75
C LEU A 78 -4.94 0.61 9.48
N ILE A 79 -4.07 1.33 8.76
CA ILE A 79 -3.24 2.38 9.36
C ILE A 79 -4.11 3.41 10.07
N THR A 80 -5.21 3.83 9.44
CA THR A 80 -6.17 4.76 10.04
C THR A 80 -6.85 4.15 11.27
N GLY A 81 -7.30 2.90 11.18
CA GLY A 81 -7.93 2.17 12.28
C GLY A 81 -7.00 1.95 13.48
N TYR A 82 -5.69 1.79 13.25
CA TYR A 82 -4.69 1.63 14.29
C TYR A 82 -4.18 2.96 14.85
N LYS A 83 -4.53 4.12 14.28
CA LYS A 83 -4.16 5.43 14.83
C LYS A 83 -5.28 6.02 15.69
N ASN A 84 -4.88 6.77 16.72
CA ASN A 84 -5.80 7.62 17.48
C ASN A 84 -5.91 9.02 16.82
N ASN A 85 -6.75 9.89 17.37
CA ASN A 85 -6.99 11.24 16.82
C ASN A 85 -5.73 12.14 16.83
N SER A 86 -4.70 11.79 17.61
CA SER A 86 -3.41 12.50 17.63
C SER A 86 -2.40 11.94 16.63
N GLY A 87 -2.79 10.93 15.83
CA GLY A 87 -1.93 10.27 14.84
C GLY A 87 -0.97 9.23 15.42
N GLN A 88 -1.00 8.99 16.74
CA GLN A 88 -0.22 7.94 17.40
C GLN A 88 -0.87 6.57 17.19
N LEU A 89 -0.07 5.51 17.11
CA LEU A 89 -0.60 4.15 17.10
C LEU A 89 -1.25 3.83 18.45
N LYS A 90 -2.45 3.24 18.39
CA LYS A 90 -3.16 2.68 19.53
C LYS A 90 -2.30 1.57 20.14
N SER A 91 -2.29 1.51 21.46
CA SER A 91 -1.54 0.51 22.22
C SER A 91 -2.47 -0.38 23.04
N GLN A 92 -1.94 -1.52 23.48
CA GLN A 92 -2.55 -2.44 24.42
C GLN A 92 -1.61 -2.59 25.63
N THR A 93 -2.17 -2.44 26.83
CA THR A 93 -1.44 -2.67 28.08
C THR A 93 -1.15 -4.15 28.29
N LEU A 94 0.08 -4.46 28.69
CA LEU A 94 0.52 -5.79 29.09
C LEU A 94 0.33 -5.98 30.60
N SER A 95 -0.20 -7.14 30.99
CA SER A 95 -0.35 -7.54 32.39
C SER A 95 0.00 -9.02 32.54
N PRO A 96 1.14 -9.35 33.19
CA PRO A 96 2.17 -8.43 33.70
C PRO A 96 2.95 -7.73 32.58
N SER A 97 3.69 -6.67 32.91
CA SER A 97 4.67 -6.07 31.99
C SER A 97 5.80 -7.06 31.70
N ILE A 98 6.38 -6.98 30.51
CA ILE A 98 7.45 -7.87 30.07
C ILE A 98 8.81 -7.24 30.36
N GLU A 99 9.66 -7.92 31.11
CA GLU A 99 11.07 -7.54 31.28
C GLU A 99 11.85 -7.89 30.00
N ILE A 100 12.63 -6.93 29.49
CA ILE A 100 13.55 -7.15 28.38
C ILE A 100 14.97 -6.80 28.82
N PHE A 101 15.94 -7.58 28.33
CA PHE A 101 17.35 -7.39 28.64
C PHE A 101 18.01 -6.52 27.58
N LEU A 102 18.48 -5.35 28.02
CA LEU A 102 19.22 -4.39 27.20
C LEU A 102 20.55 -4.07 27.89
N ALA A 103 21.61 -3.89 27.11
CA ALA A 103 22.90 -3.41 27.58
C ALA A 103 22.81 -1.95 28.07
N GLU A 104 23.74 -1.51 28.92
CA GLU A 104 23.74 -0.13 29.44
C GLU A 104 23.82 0.92 28.31
N SER A 105 24.59 0.64 27.25
CA SER A 105 24.66 1.49 26.05
C SER A 105 23.31 1.57 25.32
N GLU A 106 22.58 0.46 25.23
CA GLU A 106 21.24 0.41 24.62
C GLU A 106 20.22 1.22 25.45
N ILE A 107 20.31 1.16 26.79
CA ILE A 107 19.44 1.91 27.70
C ILE A 107 19.67 3.43 27.58
N ALA A 108 20.92 3.86 27.40
CA ALA A 108 21.27 5.27 27.20
C ALA A 108 20.58 5.83 25.94
N VAL A 109 20.67 5.13 24.81
CA VAL A 109 20.01 5.50 23.55
C VAL A 109 18.48 5.41 23.68
N LEU A 110 17.98 4.38 24.36
CA LEU A 110 16.55 4.15 24.53
C LEU A 110 15.85 5.34 25.19
N THR A 111 16.50 5.95 26.18
CA THR A 111 15.94 7.07 26.95
C THR A 111 15.54 8.25 26.05
N GLU A 112 16.34 8.56 25.03
CA GLU A 112 16.04 9.62 24.04
C GLU A 112 14.93 9.23 23.05
N LEU A 113 14.71 7.93 22.86
CA LEU A 113 13.73 7.39 21.92
C LEU A 113 12.35 7.16 22.55
N LEU A 114 12.24 7.14 23.88
CA LEU A 114 10.97 6.89 24.59
C LEU A 114 9.78 7.71 24.03
N PRO A 115 9.89 9.03 23.77
CA PRO A 115 8.77 9.78 23.20
C PRO A 115 8.37 9.33 21.79
N ARG A 116 9.34 8.86 20.99
CA ARG A 116 9.10 8.34 19.63
C ARG A 116 8.46 6.96 19.69
N LEU A 117 8.95 6.09 20.57
CA LEU A 117 8.37 4.77 20.81
C LEU A 117 6.92 4.87 21.30
N GLN A 118 6.62 5.87 22.15
CA GLN A 118 5.25 6.12 22.59
C GLN A 118 4.32 6.50 21.42
N LYS A 119 4.80 7.26 20.42
CA LYS A 119 4.01 7.53 19.20
C LYS A 119 3.72 6.25 18.39
N LEU A 120 4.59 5.26 18.51
CA LEU A 120 4.40 3.94 17.90
C LEU A 120 3.51 3.03 18.75
N GLY A 121 2.98 3.47 19.89
CA GLY A 121 2.18 2.65 20.79
C GLY A 121 3.02 1.71 21.66
N ILE A 122 4.32 1.98 21.80
CA ILE A 122 5.24 1.22 22.65
C ILE A 122 5.55 2.07 23.87
N LYS A 123 5.22 1.55 25.06
CA LYS A 123 5.56 2.21 26.32
C LYS A 123 6.51 1.34 27.12
N LEU A 124 7.64 1.92 27.47
CA LEU A 124 8.69 1.28 28.26
C LEU A 124 8.91 2.06 29.55
N VAL A 125 9.30 1.35 30.60
CA VAL A 125 9.68 1.93 31.88
C VAL A 125 10.99 1.29 32.33
N ILE A 126 11.94 2.14 32.75
CA ILE A 126 13.22 1.69 33.31
C ILE A 126 13.12 1.82 34.83
N LYS A 127 13.37 0.74 35.56
CA LYS A 127 13.38 0.69 37.04
C LYS A 127 14.56 -0.15 37.50
N GLU A 128 15.37 0.39 38.42
CA GLU A 128 16.48 -0.35 39.04
C GLU A 128 17.43 -1.00 38.00
N GLY A 129 17.70 -0.31 36.89
CA GLY A 129 18.54 -0.81 35.80
C GLY A 129 17.87 -1.84 34.88
N LYS A 130 16.61 -2.21 35.13
CA LYS A 130 15.82 -3.13 34.31
C LYS A 130 14.84 -2.38 33.43
N THR A 131 14.59 -2.91 32.22
CA THR A 131 13.65 -2.32 31.26
C THR A 131 12.40 -3.18 31.14
N PHE A 132 11.23 -2.55 31.28
CA PHE A 132 9.93 -3.21 31.19
C PHE A 132 9.09 -2.63 30.06
N VAL A 133 8.57 -3.49 29.20
CA VAL A 133 7.56 -3.17 28.20
C VAL A 133 6.19 -3.20 28.89
N CYS A 134 5.54 -2.04 28.99
CA CYS A 134 4.24 -1.88 29.62
C CYS A 134 3.08 -1.86 28.63
N GLU A 135 3.31 -1.32 27.43
CA GLU A 135 2.30 -1.26 26.36
C GLU A 135 2.96 -1.59 25.02
N ILE A 136 2.22 -2.29 24.16
CA ILE A 136 2.64 -2.62 22.79
C ILE A 136 1.60 -2.18 21.77
N PRO A 137 1.98 -1.99 20.49
CA PRO A 137 1.05 -1.53 19.47
C PRO A 137 -0.10 -2.53 19.28
N LEU A 138 -1.32 -2.04 19.10
CA LEU A 138 -2.52 -2.89 19.00
C LEU A 138 -2.45 -3.85 17.80
N CYS A 139 -1.86 -3.41 16.69
CA CYS A 139 -1.63 -4.24 15.50
C CYS A 139 -0.70 -5.43 15.76
N LEU A 140 0.17 -5.34 16.77
CA LEU A 140 1.08 -6.41 17.19
C LEU A 140 0.44 -7.37 18.18
N PHE A 141 -0.34 -6.84 19.12
CA PHE A 141 -0.90 -7.61 20.23
C PHE A 141 -1.70 -8.83 19.77
N ASN A 142 -2.50 -8.68 18.71
CA ASN A 142 -3.36 -9.76 18.20
C ASN A 142 -2.62 -10.79 17.32
N LYS A 143 -1.34 -10.56 16.99
CA LYS A 143 -0.58 -11.40 16.05
C LYS A 143 0.51 -12.23 16.73
N VAL A 144 0.81 -11.95 18.00
CA VAL A 144 1.90 -12.61 18.72
C VAL A 144 1.37 -13.39 19.90
N SER A 145 1.67 -14.70 19.93
CA SER A 145 1.38 -15.56 21.08
C SER A 145 2.11 -15.04 22.31
N LYS A 146 1.50 -15.18 23.50
CA LYS A 146 2.08 -14.70 24.76
C LYS A 146 3.52 -15.18 24.99
N GLU A 147 3.79 -16.44 24.63
CA GLU A 147 5.10 -17.09 24.75
C GLU A 147 6.20 -16.38 23.94
N ASN A 148 5.87 -15.81 22.77
CA ASN A 148 6.83 -15.18 21.87
C ASN A 148 6.93 -13.66 22.06
N GLN A 149 6.14 -13.06 22.97
CA GLN A 149 6.11 -11.60 23.14
C GLN A 149 7.45 -11.05 23.62
N ILE A 150 8.16 -11.77 24.49
CA ILE A 150 9.45 -11.31 25.04
C ILE A 150 10.50 -11.21 23.94
N ASP A 151 10.71 -12.30 23.20
CA ASP A 151 11.72 -12.37 22.14
C ASP A 151 11.39 -11.40 21.00
N MET A 152 10.11 -11.32 20.60
CA MET A 152 9.66 -10.41 19.56
C MET A 152 9.85 -8.94 19.97
N MET A 153 9.44 -8.56 21.18
CA MET A 153 9.61 -7.18 21.64
C MET A 153 11.08 -6.83 21.86
N THR A 154 11.88 -7.76 22.38
CA THR A 154 13.34 -7.56 22.52
C THR A 154 13.99 -7.33 21.15
N ALA A 155 13.71 -8.19 20.17
CA ALA A 155 14.23 -8.04 18.82
C ALA A 155 13.76 -6.73 18.15
N LEU A 156 12.50 -6.36 18.35
CA LEU A 156 11.94 -5.11 17.83
C LEU A 156 12.64 -3.89 18.42
N ILE A 157 12.80 -3.82 19.74
CA ILE A 157 13.43 -2.68 20.40
C ILE A 157 14.89 -2.57 19.96
N LYS A 158 15.62 -3.68 19.90
CA LYS A 158 17.00 -3.69 19.39
C LYS A 158 17.10 -3.20 17.94
N LYS A 159 16.20 -3.64 17.06
CA LYS A 159 16.16 -3.16 15.67
C LYS A 159 15.87 -1.66 15.57
N LEU A 160 15.00 -1.13 16.44
CA LEU A 160 14.72 0.30 16.50
C LEU A 160 15.90 1.12 17.03
N LEU A 161 16.65 0.58 18.01
CA LEU A 161 17.86 1.19 18.54
C LEU A 161 18.94 1.30 17.46
N VAL A 162 19.26 0.19 16.78
CA VAL A 162 20.22 0.17 15.66
C VAL A 162 19.81 1.15 14.56
N SER A 163 18.54 1.12 14.15
CA SER A 163 18.03 2.05 13.13
C SER A 163 18.14 3.52 13.54
N ALA A 164 18.01 3.82 14.83
CA ALA A 164 18.14 5.18 15.35
C ALA A 164 19.61 5.62 15.35
N GLU A 165 20.55 4.75 15.71
CA GLU A 165 21.98 5.06 15.66
C GLU A 165 22.42 5.42 14.23
N ASP A 166 22.06 4.58 13.26
CA ASP A 166 22.35 4.80 11.83
C ASP A 166 21.74 6.11 11.30
N SER A 167 20.60 6.50 11.85
CA SER A 167 19.80 7.64 11.40
C SER A 167 19.94 8.88 12.31
N ARG A 168 20.95 8.94 13.18
CA ARG A 168 21.19 10.05 14.13
C ARG A 168 19.95 10.40 14.98
N GLY A 169 19.29 9.38 15.52
CA GLY A 169 18.13 9.50 16.41
C GLY A 169 16.78 9.64 15.68
N VAL A 170 16.74 9.53 14.35
CA VAL A 170 15.49 9.57 13.57
C VAL A 170 14.94 8.16 13.38
N ILE A 171 13.70 7.93 13.78
CA ILE A 171 12.95 6.69 13.49
C ILE A 171 11.79 7.06 12.56
N PRO A 172 11.50 6.24 11.53
CA PRO A 172 10.33 6.43 10.68
C PRO A 172 9.03 6.49 11.51
N SER A 173 8.05 7.27 11.04
CA SER A 173 6.73 7.35 11.68
C SER A 173 5.98 6.00 11.67
N LEU A 174 6.31 5.15 10.72
CA LEU A 174 5.88 3.76 10.64
C LEU A 174 7.08 2.88 10.26
N PRO A 175 7.78 2.26 11.23
CA PRO A 175 8.89 1.36 10.95
C PRO A 175 8.46 0.18 10.06
N HIS A 176 9.37 -0.30 9.21
CA HIS A 176 9.07 -1.37 8.24
C HIS A 176 8.42 -2.60 8.88
N PHE A 177 8.86 -3.03 10.06
CA PHE A 177 8.26 -4.17 10.74
C PHE A 177 6.77 -3.98 11.06
N ILE A 178 6.36 -2.79 11.52
CA ILE A 178 4.95 -2.50 11.77
C ILE A 178 4.19 -2.43 10.44
N ALA A 179 4.79 -1.82 9.40
CA ALA A 179 4.21 -1.79 8.07
C ALA A 179 3.99 -3.19 7.50
N ASP A 180 4.95 -4.11 7.67
CA ASP A 180 4.87 -5.50 7.19
C ASP A 180 3.71 -6.28 7.83
N ILE A 181 3.45 -6.05 9.12
CA ILE A 181 2.33 -6.66 9.83
C ILE A 181 1.00 -6.15 9.27
N ILE A 182 0.89 -4.83 9.09
CA ILE A 182 -0.31 -4.22 8.51
C ILE A 182 -0.50 -4.68 7.07
N ASN A 183 0.56 -4.75 6.27
CA ASN A 183 0.53 -5.26 4.90
C ASN A 183 0.09 -6.73 4.85
N THR A 184 0.62 -7.57 5.75
CA THR A 184 0.21 -8.98 5.86
C THR A 184 -1.27 -9.12 6.22
N GLU A 185 -1.77 -8.28 7.12
CA GLU A 185 -3.18 -8.25 7.50
C GLU A 185 -4.08 -7.77 6.34
N ALA A 186 -3.66 -6.71 5.64
CA ALA A 186 -4.34 -6.20 4.46
C ALA A 186 -4.45 -7.27 3.37
N CYS A 187 -3.32 -7.90 3.02
CA CYS A 187 -3.21 -8.94 2.02
C CYS A 187 -4.15 -10.11 2.30
N ARG A 188 -4.21 -10.59 3.56
CA ARG A 188 -5.08 -11.72 3.94
C ARG A 188 -6.55 -11.47 3.68
N GLY A 189 -7.04 -10.25 3.93
CA GLY A 189 -8.43 -9.89 3.68
C GLY A 189 -8.71 -9.26 2.31
N ALA A 190 -7.69 -9.05 1.48
CA ALA A 190 -7.86 -8.51 0.14
C ALA A 190 -8.42 -9.56 -0.84
N ILE A 191 -9.13 -9.09 -1.86
CA ILE A 191 -9.50 -9.83 -3.06
C ILE A 191 -8.28 -10.57 -3.60
N LYS A 192 -8.44 -11.84 -3.96
CA LYS A 192 -7.37 -12.70 -4.44
C LYS A 192 -7.25 -12.64 -5.96
N PHE A 193 -6.08 -13.06 -6.42
CA PHE A 193 -5.83 -13.29 -7.83
C PHE A 193 -6.75 -14.40 -8.35
N GLY A 194 -7.53 -14.10 -9.39
CA GLY A 194 -8.51 -15.04 -9.96
C GLY A 194 -9.92 -14.93 -9.38
N ASP A 195 -10.13 -14.11 -8.34
CA ASP A 195 -11.47 -13.85 -7.82
C ASP A 195 -12.29 -13.06 -8.85
N LYS A 196 -13.52 -13.50 -9.08
CA LYS A 196 -14.46 -12.80 -9.96
C LYS A 196 -15.11 -11.66 -9.18
N ILE A 197 -15.10 -10.46 -9.76
CA ILE A 197 -15.79 -9.29 -9.21
C ILE A 197 -16.76 -8.71 -10.24
N SER A 198 -17.86 -8.16 -9.76
CA SER A 198 -18.86 -7.47 -10.56
C SER A 198 -18.35 -6.11 -11.05
N LEU A 199 -19.07 -5.55 -12.02
CA LEU A 199 -18.82 -4.19 -12.50
C LEU A 199 -18.99 -3.16 -11.37
N GLU A 200 -19.96 -3.34 -10.48
CA GLU A 200 -20.21 -2.43 -9.36
C GLU A 200 -19.12 -2.52 -8.30
N GLU A 201 -18.61 -3.72 -8.00
CA GLU A 201 -17.45 -3.89 -7.12
C GLU A 201 -16.20 -3.24 -7.72
N SER A 202 -16.00 -3.39 -9.03
CA SER A 202 -14.88 -2.75 -9.76
C SER A 202 -14.95 -1.22 -9.65
N LYS A 203 -16.13 -0.62 -9.86
CA LYS A 203 -16.36 0.82 -9.67
C LYS A 203 -16.11 1.24 -8.22
N PHE A 204 -16.61 0.47 -7.28
CA PHE A 204 -16.44 0.74 -5.85
C PHE A 204 -14.96 0.74 -5.47
N LEU A 205 -14.18 -0.25 -5.91
CA LEU A 205 -12.74 -0.33 -5.65
C LEU A 205 -12.00 0.89 -6.20
N LEU A 206 -12.23 1.29 -7.46
CA LEU A 206 -11.57 2.48 -8.01
C LEU A 206 -11.99 3.77 -7.29
N SER A 207 -13.25 3.87 -6.87
CA SER A 207 -13.73 5.02 -6.07
C SER A 207 -13.03 5.09 -4.70
N LYS A 208 -12.75 3.94 -4.08
CA LYS A 208 -12.04 3.88 -2.80
C LYS A 208 -10.55 4.13 -2.98
N LEU A 209 -9.95 3.58 -4.04
CA LEU A 209 -8.57 3.83 -4.40
C LEU A 209 -8.33 5.32 -4.62
N ALA A 210 -9.22 6.03 -5.29
CA ALA A 210 -9.09 7.48 -5.52
C ALA A 210 -9.01 8.32 -4.22
N LEU A 211 -9.59 7.81 -3.13
CA LEU A 211 -9.54 8.45 -1.81
C LEU A 211 -8.24 8.14 -1.04
N CYS A 212 -7.47 7.15 -1.50
CA CYS A 212 -6.20 6.81 -0.86
C CYS A 212 -5.17 7.91 -1.02
N GLU A 213 -4.31 8.01 -0.01
CA GLU A 213 -3.12 8.82 0.00
C GLU A 213 -2.10 8.37 -1.06
N MET A 214 -1.93 7.06 -1.26
CA MET A 214 -0.96 6.50 -2.21
C MET A 214 -1.65 5.62 -3.27
N PRO A 215 -2.52 6.19 -4.12
CA PRO A 215 -3.41 5.41 -5.00
C PRO A 215 -2.70 4.84 -6.23
N PHE A 216 -1.41 5.11 -6.40
CA PHE A 216 -0.59 4.70 -7.54
C PHE A 216 0.46 3.65 -7.19
N GLN A 217 0.57 3.27 -5.92
CA GLN A 217 1.52 2.26 -5.45
C GLN A 217 0.79 1.22 -4.61
N CYS A 218 1.12 -0.06 -4.76
CA CYS A 218 0.61 -1.12 -3.90
C CYS A 218 1.30 -1.07 -2.53
N ALA A 219 0.88 -1.92 -1.60
CA ALA A 219 1.46 -2.03 -0.25
C ALA A 219 2.99 -2.24 -0.23
N HIS A 220 3.52 -2.82 -1.31
CA HIS A 220 4.94 -3.15 -1.50
C HIS A 220 5.69 -2.20 -2.45
N GLY A 221 5.07 -1.07 -2.85
CA GLY A 221 5.69 -0.02 -3.66
C GLY A 221 5.63 -0.19 -5.18
N ARG A 222 5.05 -1.29 -5.70
CA ARG A 222 4.87 -1.49 -7.15
C ARG A 222 3.69 -0.66 -7.68
N PRO A 223 3.68 -0.23 -8.95
CA PRO A 223 2.51 0.45 -9.53
C PRO A 223 1.24 -0.42 -9.44
N VAL A 224 0.11 0.18 -9.06
CA VAL A 224 -1.21 -0.53 -9.08
C VAL A 224 -1.89 -0.48 -10.44
N LEU A 225 -1.42 0.38 -11.35
CA LEU A 225 -2.03 0.58 -12.66
C LEU A 225 -0.99 0.57 -13.78
N THR A 226 -1.45 0.24 -14.99
CA THR A 226 -0.66 0.27 -16.23
C THR A 226 -1.56 0.69 -17.39
N PRO A 227 -1.32 1.85 -18.01
CA PRO A 227 -1.99 2.22 -19.25
C PRO A 227 -1.49 1.37 -20.40
N LEU A 228 -2.42 0.96 -21.25
CA LEU A 228 -2.14 0.13 -22.41
C LEU A 228 -2.12 0.95 -23.69
N ILE A 229 -3.15 1.76 -23.91
CA ILE A 229 -3.34 2.47 -25.17
C ILE A 229 -4.07 3.79 -24.95
N GLU A 230 -3.65 4.81 -25.69
CA GLU A 230 -4.37 6.05 -25.87
C GLU A 230 -5.53 5.82 -26.84
N ILE A 231 -6.73 6.12 -26.38
CA ILE A 231 -7.93 6.11 -27.18
C ILE A 231 -8.19 7.55 -27.62
N GLU A 232 -7.73 7.89 -28.83
CA GLU A 232 -8.32 9.02 -29.56
C GLU A 232 -9.82 8.79 -29.61
N GLN A 233 -10.63 9.80 -29.26
CA GLN A 233 -12.09 9.72 -29.25
C GLN A 233 -12.53 8.93 -30.48
N ILE A 234 -12.98 7.68 -30.27
CA ILE A 234 -13.27 6.75 -31.37
C ILE A 234 -14.57 7.22 -32.02
N GLN A 235 -14.46 8.26 -32.85
CA GLN A 235 -15.55 8.76 -33.68
C GLN A 235 -15.40 8.27 -35.13
N SER A 236 -14.31 7.56 -35.48
CA SER A 236 -13.99 7.30 -36.90
C SER A 236 -13.76 5.82 -37.27
N GLN A 237 -13.53 4.89 -36.33
CA GLN A 237 -13.09 3.52 -36.68
C GLN A 237 -14.01 2.36 -36.25
N VAL A 238 -14.94 2.57 -35.31
CA VAL A 238 -15.88 1.51 -34.88
C VAL A 238 -16.95 1.20 -35.95
N ILE A 239 -17.08 2.03 -36.98
CA ILE A 239 -17.98 1.77 -38.12
C ILE A 239 -17.53 0.52 -38.91
N TYR A 240 -16.23 0.19 -38.94
CA TYR A 240 -15.72 -0.93 -39.74
C TYR A 240 -15.80 -2.31 -39.05
N LEU A 241 -15.97 -2.37 -37.73
CA LEU A 241 -16.05 -3.66 -37.00
C LEU A 241 -17.50 -4.13 -36.74
N ARG A 242 -18.50 -3.39 -37.23
CA ARG A 242 -19.93 -3.77 -37.16
C ARG A 242 -20.44 -4.46 -38.42
N GLN A 243 -19.58 -4.91 -39.33
CA GLN A 243 -20.02 -5.82 -40.38
C GLN A 243 -19.94 -7.27 -39.88
N PRO A 244 -21.01 -8.07 -39.97
CA PRO A 244 -20.95 -9.47 -39.60
C PRO A 244 -19.93 -10.16 -40.51
N MET A 245 -18.89 -10.72 -39.92
CA MET A 245 -18.01 -11.64 -40.64
C MET A 245 -18.85 -12.87 -40.99
N HIS A 246 -19.32 -12.93 -42.24
CA HIS A 246 -19.85 -14.17 -42.81
C HIS A 246 -18.69 -15.17 -42.88
N VAL A 247 -18.67 -16.08 -41.90
CA VAL A 247 -17.81 -17.26 -41.94
C VAL A 247 -18.43 -18.22 -42.94
N ASN A 248 -17.93 -18.22 -44.18
CA ASN A 248 -18.22 -19.29 -45.12
C ASN A 248 -17.35 -20.49 -44.74
N TYR A 249 -18.01 -21.55 -44.30
CA TYR A 249 -17.40 -22.88 -44.23
C TYR A 249 -17.24 -23.40 -45.67
N LEU A 250 -16.01 -23.74 -46.05
CA LEU A 250 -15.69 -24.68 -47.12
C LEU A 250 -15.21 -25.98 -46.47
#